data_AF-A0AAV3YJE5-F1
#
_entry.id   AF-A0AAV3YJE5-F1
#
_cell.length_a   1.000
_cell.length_b   1.000
_cell.length_c   1.000
_cell.angle_alpha   90.00
_cell.angle_beta   90.00
_cell.angle_gamma   90.00
#
_symmetry.space_group_name_H-M   'P 1'
#
loop_
_entity.id
_entity.type
_entity.pdbx_description
1 polymer ?
#
loop_
_entity_poly.entity_id
_entity_poly.type
_entity_poly.pdbx_seq_one_letter_code
_entity_poly.pdbx_strand_id
1 'polypeptide(L)'
;MVPFKNMSSIKHYIRNKPHKWVIKLWARAGSEGILHDFDVYKGSTSTHGSEHGVSGYIVMNMTKKLEGKGYKVYADNLFSSL
;
A
#
# COMPACT_ATOMS: atom_id res chain seq x y z
N MET A 1 -5.33 -2.53 -7.43
CA MET A 1 -6.68 -2.72 -6.84
C MET A 1 -7.34 -3.87 -7.55
N VAL A 2 -8.05 -4.73 -6.83
CA VAL A 2 -8.70 -5.90 -7.41
C VAL A 2 -10.22 -5.68 -7.35
N PRO A 3 -10.93 -5.61 -8.49
CA PRO A 3 -12.38 -5.53 -8.50
C PRO A 3 -13.01 -6.69 -7.73
N PHE A 4 -13.91 -6.40 -6.80
CA PHE A 4 -14.52 -7.41 -5.95
C PHE A 4 -15.95 -7.02 -5.58
N LYS A 5 -16.92 -7.89 -5.92
CA LYS A 5 -18.35 -7.60 -5.74
C LYS A 5 -18.98 -8.27 -4.51
N ASN A 6 -18.45 -9.42 -4.09
CA ASN A 6 -19.05 -10.22 -3.01
C ASN A 6 -18.89 -9.57 -1.63
N MET A 7 -19.51 -10.14 -0.61
CA MET A 7 -19.36 -9.67 0.77
C MET A 7 -17.99 -10.07 1.32
N SER A 8 -17.26 -9.08 1.83
CA SER A 8 -15.99 -9.26 2.53
C SER A 8 -15.78 -8.06 3.44
N SER A 9 -15.20 -8.29 4.63
CA SER A 9 -14.88 -7.24 5.60
C SER A 9 -13.79 -6.28 5.12
N ILE A 10 -12.95 -6.72 4.18
CA ILE A 10 -11.84 -5.93 3.60
C ILE A 10 -12.20 -5.30 2.26
N LYS A 11 -13.48 -5.33 1.88
CA LYS A 11 -13.97 -4.67 0.67
C LYS A 11 -14.08 -3.17 0.93
N HIS A 12 -13.51 -2.38 0.04
CA HIS A 12 -13.54 -0.92 0.11
C HIS A 12 -14.33 -0.33 -1.07
N TYR A 13 -15.05 0.75 -0.78
CA TYR A 13 -15.63 1.61 -1.80
C TYR A 13 -14.69 2.79 -2.10
N ILE A 14 -14.32 2.98 -3.36
CA ILE A 14 -13.44 4.08 -3.80
C ILE A 14 -14.13 4.87 -4.91
N ARG A 15 -14.55 6.10 -4.58
CA ARG A 15 -15.44 6.93 -5.42
C ARG A 15 -14.89 7.21 -6.82
N ASN A 16 -13.60 7.51 -6.95
CA ASN A 16 -12.97 8.00 -8.18
C ASN A 16 -12.19 6.90 -8.95
N LYS A 17 -12.65 5.65 -8.88
CA LYS A 17 -12.03 4.53 -9.61
C LYS A 17 -13.04 3.89 -10.58
N PRO A 18 -12.57 3.34 -11.73
CA PRO A 18 -13.46 2.71 -12.71
C PRO A 18 -14.37 1.62 -12.12
N HIS A 19 -13.79 0.80 -11.23
CA HIS A 19 -14.53 -0.12 -10.38
C HIS A 19 -14.52 0.40 -8.95
N LYS A 20 -15.70 0.70 -8.41
CA LYS A 20 -15.82 1.35 -7.09
C LYS A 20 -15.65 0.38 -5.93
N TRP A 21 -16.16 -0.84 -6.06
CA TRP A 21 -16.05 -1.90 -5.06
C TRP A 21 -14.82 -2.76 -5.35
N VAL A 22 -13.83 -2.69 -4.46
CA VAL A 22 -12.51 -3.30 -4.67
C VAL A 22 -11.93 -3.86 -3.37
N ILE A 23 -10.96 -4.76 -3.52
CA ILE A 23 -9.96 -5.03 -2.49
C ILE A 23 -8.74 -4.15 -2.81
N LYS A 24 -8.27 -3.40 -1.81
CA LYS A 24 -7.13 -2.50 -1.96
C LYS A 24 -5.84 -3.24 -1.59
N LEU A 25 -4.79 -2.98 -2.36
CA LEU A 25 -3.46 -3.55 -2.19
C LEU A 25 -2.46 -2.40 -2.13
N TRP A 26 -1.46 -2.52 -1.28
CA TRP A 26 -0.22 -1.78 -1.35
C TRP A 26 0.76 -2.58 -2.20
N ALA A 27 1.52 -1.91 -3.06
CA ALA A 27 2.36 -2.57 -4.04
C ALA A 27 3.64 -1.74 -4.24
N ARG A 28 4.78 -2.44 -4.31
CA ARG A 28 6.06 -1.88 -4.70
C ARG A 28 6.52 -2.57 -5.97
N ALA A 29 6.70 -1.78 -7.01
CA ALA A 29 7.22 -2.24 -8.28
C ALA A 29 8.57 -1.57 -8.59
N GLY A 30 9.35 -2.21 -9.45
CA GLY A 30 10.54 -1.61 -10.02
C GLY A 30 10.18 -0.65 -11.16
N SER A 31 11.16 0.13 -11.61
CA SER A 31 10.98 1.05 -12.74
C SER A 31 10.62 0.34 -14.05
N GLU A 32 10.97 -0.94 -14.16
CA GLU A 32 10.62 -1.84 -15.26
C GLU A 32 9.15 -2.29 -15.22
N GLY A 33 8.39 -1.92 -14.19
CA GLY A 33 6.98 -2.27 -14.02
C GLY A 33 6.73 -3.65 -13.40
N ILE A 34 7.78 -4.36 -12.95
CA ILE A 34 7.64 -5.65 -12.28
C ILE A 34 7.28 -5.44 -10.80
N LEU A 35 6.27 -6.16 -10.33
CA LEU A 35 5.85 -6.18 -8.93
C LEU A 35 6.85 -6.99 -8.10
N HIS A 36 7.48 -6.36 -7.11
CA HIS A 36 8.47 -7.02 -6.22
C HIS A 36 7.93 -7.34 -4.84
N ASP A 37 6.96 -6.55 -4.35
CA ASP A 37 6.33 -6.79 -3.05
C ASP A 37 4.92 -6.19 -3.01
N PHE A 38 4.03 -6.79 -2.23
CA PHE A 38 2.67 -6.28 -2.03
C PHE A 38 2.10 -6.70 -0.68
N ASP A 39 1.15 -5.91 -0.18
CA ASP A 39 0.40 -6.21 1.04
C ASP A 39 -1.09 -5.87 0.86
N VAL A 40 -1.96 -6.64 1.51
CA VAL A 40 -3.41 -6.48 1.43
C VAL A 40 -3.86 -5.45 2.46
N TYR A 41 -4.53 -4.40 1.99
CA TYR A 41 -5.15 -3.44 2.91
C TYR A 41 -6.41 -4.06 3.50
N LYS A 42 -6.40 -4.24 4.83
CA LYS A 42 -7.50 -4.87 5.58
C LYS A 42 -8.40 -3.85 6.29
N GLY A 43 -8.22 -2.55 6.05
CA GLY A 43 -8.99 -1.48 6.71
C GLY A 43 -8.26 -0.88 7.92
N SER A 44 -8.88 -0.95 9.10
CA SER A 44 -8.26 -0.50 10.36
C SER A 44 -7.10 -1.41 10.69
N THR A 45 -5.92 -1.05 10.21
CA THR A 45 -4.68 -1.71 10.60
C THR A 45 -4.41 -1.30 12.04
N SER A 46 -4.14 -2.26 12.92
CA SER A 46 -3.66 -2.05 14.30
C SER A 46 -2.24 -1.46 14.36
N THR A 47 -1.87 -0.61 13.40
CA THR A 47 -0.59 0.10 13.29
C THR A 47 -0.67 1.46 13.95
N HIS A 48 -1.46 1.59 15.02
CA HIS A 48 -1.58 2.80 15.83
C HIS A 48 -0.33 3.12 16.67
N GLY A 49 0.75 2.34 16.53
CA GLY A 49 1.98 2.46 17.33
C GLY A 49 3.27 2.69 16.55
N SER A 50 3.22 2.92 15.23
CA SER A 50 4.44 3.29 14.49
C SER A 50 4.74 4.77 14.66
N GLU A 51 5.99 5.10 14.97
CA GLU A 51 6.51 6.47 15.06
C GLU A 51 6.17 7.34 13.83
N HIS A 52 6.11 6.72 12.65
CA HIS A 52 5.91 7.39 11.36
C HIS A 52 4.45 7.36 10.86
N GLY A 53 3.49 7.00 11.73
CA GLY A 53 2.09 6.79 11.35
C GLY A 53 1.87 5.65 10.35
N VAL A 54 0.60 5.42 9.98
CA VAL A 54 0.20 4.27 9.14
C VAL A 54 0.93 4.25 7.80
N SER A 55 1.02 5.41 7.14
CA SER A 55 1.68 5.54 5.84
C SER A 55 3.17 5.26 5.91
N GLY A 56 3.88 5.82 6.89
CA GLY A 56 5.30 5.55 7.09
C GLY A 56 5.57 4.09 7.43
N TYR A 57 4.73 3.47 8.27
CA TYR A 57 4.82 2.03 8.54
C TYR A 57 4.72 1.18 7.27
N ILE A 58 3.76 1.49 6.38
CA ILE A 58 3.59 0.77 5.11
C ILE A 58 4.85 0.91 4.25
N VAL A 59 5.39 2.13 4.09
CA VAL A 59 6.61 2.35 3.31
C VAL A 59 7.77 1.55 3.88
N MET A 60 8.06 1.68 5.18
CA MET A 60 9.15 0.98 5.84
C MET A 60 9.04 -0.54 5.68
N ASN A 61 7.84 -1.11 5.87
CA ASN A 61 7.63 -2.54 5.71
C ASN A 61 7.84 -2.99 4.25
N MET A 62 7.33 -2.22 3.30
CA MET A 62 7.46 -2.49 1.87
C MET A 62 8.88 -2.27 1.34
N THR A 63 9.72 -1.47 2.00
CA THR A 63 11.09 -1.16 1.57
C THR A 63 12.17 -1.90 2.35
N LYS A 64 11.83 -2.65 3.41
CA LYS A 64 12.79 -3.38 4.26
C LYS A 64 13.85 -4.18 3.50
N LYS A 65 13.48 -4.83 2.38
CA LYS A 65 14.42 -5.63 1.55
C LYS A 65 15.41 -4.78 0.72
N LEU A 66 15.24 -3.46 0.65
CA LEU A 66 16.04 -2.52 -0.13
C LEU A 66 17.05 -1.73 0.72
N GLU A 67 16.93 -1.79 2.04
CA GLU A 67 17.80 -1.08 2.97
C GLU A 67 19.28 -1.43 2.72
N GLY A 68 20.14 -0.40 2.73
CA GLY A 68 21.58 -0.55 2.52
C GLY A 68 22.02 -0.87 1.09
N LYS A 69 21.11 -0.91 0.10
CA LYS A 69 21.43 -1.31 -1.29
C LYS A 69 21.48 -0.15 -2.29
N GLY A 70 21.28 1.09 -1.85
CA GLY A 70 21.36 2.28 -2.70
C GLY A 70 20.17 2.49 -3.66
N TYR A 71 19.04 1.82 -3.43
CA TYR A 71 17.81 2.06 -4.21
C TYR A 71 17.20 3.42 -3.86
N LYS A 72 16.60 4.05 -4.88
CA LYS A 72 15.75 5.23 -4.72
C LYS A 72 14.29 4.77 -4.68
N VAL A 73 13.57 5.18 -3.65
CA VAL A 73 12.14 4.86 -3.48
C VAL A 73 11.32 6.09 -3.86
N TYR A 74 10.30 5.88 -4.69
CA TYR A 74 9.33 6.89 -5.09
C TYR A 74 7.96 6.45 -4.59
N ALA A 75 7.23 7.35 -3.94
CA ALA A 75 5.92 7.07 -3.38
C ALA A 75 4.98 8.23 -3.68
N ASP A 76 3.66 7.98 -3.62
CA ASP A 76 2.66 9.03 -3.80
C ASP A 76 2.55 9.93 -2.56
N ASN A 77 1.70 10.96 -2.65
CA ASN A 77 1.47 11.89 -1.56
C ASN A 77 0.84 11.23 -0.31
N LEU A 78 0.15 10.09 -0.44
CA LEU A 78 -0.42 9.38 0.71
C LEU A 78 0.70 8.81 1.60
N PHE A 79 1.85 8.48 0.99
CA PHE A 79 3.00 7.89 1.65
C PHE A 79 4.12 8.87 1.99
N SER A 80 3.99 10.13 1.59
CA SER A 80 5.04 11.13 1.72
C SER A 80 4.67 12.15 2.80
N SER A 81 5.31 12.02 3.98
CA SER A 81 5.20 12.95 5.10
C SER A 81 6.59 13.45 5.52
N LEU A 82 6.65 14.68 6.04
CA LEU A 82 7.84 15.25 6.68
C LEU A 82 8.02 14.70 8.10
#